data_AF-A0A3D2F6R0-F1
#
_entry.id   AF-A0A3D2F6R0-F1
#
_cell.length_a   1.000
_cell.length_b   1.000
_cell.length_c   1.000
_cell.angle_alpha   90.00
_cell.angle_beta   90.00
_cell.angle_gamma   90.00
#
_symmetry.space_group_name_H-M   'P 1'
#
loop_
_entity.id
_entity.type
_entity.pdbx_description
1 polymer ?
#
loop_
_entity_poly.entity_id
_entity_poly.type
_entity_poly.pdbx_seq_one_letter_code
_entity_poly.pdbx_strand_id
1 'polypeptide(L)'
;AKELNLNTIFVVFVDASLALIELKQRQRQLTNSGVDFAQHDFAAMGKAFGGNGHTVHTRDELRVALKAAQKAQEFTVIAAVIEKGAYDGRI
;
A
#
# COMPACT_ATOMS: atom_id res chain seq x y z
N ALA A 1 -8.67 15.16 -1.36
CA ALA A 1 -9.69 14.31 -1.98
C ALA A 1 -11.08 14.56 -1.38
N LYS A 2 -11.23 14.41 -0.05
CA LYS A 2 -12.50 14.69 0.66
C LYS A 2 -13.05 16.09 0.41
N GLU A 3 -12.24 17.12 0.62
CA GLU A 3 -12.64 18.52 0.45
C GLU A 3 -13.12 18.86 -0.97
N LEU A 4 -12.70 18.06 -1.95
CA LEU A 4 -13.06 18.19 -3.36
C LEU A 4 -14.19 17.21 -3.77
N ASN A 5 -14.75 16.46 -2.82
CA ASN A 5 -15.76 15.41 -3.04
C ASN A 5 -15.36 14.39 -4.12
N LEU A 6 -14.07 14.02 -4.15
CA LEU A 6 -13.57 13.03 -5.10
C LEU A 6 -13.77 11.61 -4.55
N ASN A 7 -14.12 10.68 -5.44
CA ASN A 7 -14.21 9.24 -5.15
C ASN A 7 -12.98 8.46 -5.61
N THR A 8 -11.80 9.10 -5.61
CA THR A 8 -10.54 8.51 -6.07
C THR A 8 -10.17 7.26 -5.27
N ILE A 9 -9.69 6.24 -5.97
CA ILE A 9 -9.20 4.99 -5.37
C ILE A 9 -7.67 5.06 -5.29
N PHE A 10 -7.13 5.08 -4.07
CA PHE A 10 -5.70 5.02 -3.80
C PHE A 10 -5.32 3.59 -3.44
N VAL A 11 -4.43 2.98 -4.21
CA VAL A 11 -3.84 1.67 -3.88
C VAL A 11 -2.41 1.89 -3.43
N VAL A 12 -2.12 1.52 -2.19
CA VAL A 12 -0.79 1.64 -1.57
C VAL A 12 -0.22 0.24 -1.42
N PHE A 13 0.87 -0.06 -2.12
CA PHE A 13 1.61 -1.30 -1.90
C PHE A 13 2.50 -1.15 -0.67
N VAL A 14 2.22 -1.94 0.36
CA VAL A 14 2.89 -1.85 1.66
C VAL A 14 3.86 -3.02 1.80
N ASP A 15 5.15 -2.74 1.66
CA ASP A 15 6.28 -3.67 1.87
C ASP A 15 7.08 -3.33 3.15
N ALA A 16 6.75 -2.20 3.81
CA ALA A 16 7.46 -1.65 4.97
C ALA A 16 8.98 -1.47 4.73
N SER A 17 9.38 -1.21 3.48
CA SER A 17 10.78 -1.06 3.11
C SER A 17 10.95 -0.10 1.92
N LEU A 18 12.09 0.57 1.81
CA LEU A 18 12.51 1.13 0.52
C LEU A 18 13.02 -0.02 -0.37
N ALA A 19 12.12 -0.90 -0.81
CA ALA A 19 12.48 -2.18 -1.40
C ALA A 19 13.42 -2.07 -2.61
N LEU A 20 13.33 -1.00 -3.42
CA LEU A 20 14.25 -0.78 -4.55
C LEU A 20 15.67 -0.36 -4.11
N ILE A 21 15.80 0.29 -2.96
CA ILE A 21 17.09 0.66 -2.38
C ILE A 21 17.69 -0.53 -1.65
N GLU A 22 16.86 -1.29 -0.92
CA GLU A 22 17.25 -2.58 -0.31
C GLU A 22 17.80 -3.54 -1.38
N LEU A 23 17.08 -3.71 -2.49
CA LEU A 23 17.51 -4.55 -3.61
C LEU A 23 18.90 -4.15 -4.15
N LYS A 24 19.16 -2.83 -4.27
CA LYS A 24 20.46 -2.30 -4.70
C LYS A 24 21.56 -2.50 -3.66
N GLN A 25 21.26 -2.36 -2.36
CA GLN A 25 22.22 -2.64 -1.29
C GLN A 25 22.60 -4.13 -1.31
N ARG A 26 21.62 -5.03 -1.44
CA ARG A 26 21.83 -6.47 -1.55
C ARG A 26 22.65 -6.86 -2.77
N GLN A 27 22.32 -6.34 -3.96
CA GLN A 27 23.08 -6.57 -5.19
C GLN A 27 24.54 -6.13 -5.09
N ARG A 28 24.83 -5.11 -4.26
CA ARG A 28 26.18 -4.60 -4.01
C ARG A 28 26.86 -5.21 -2.79
N GLN A 29 26.28 -6.25 -2.17
CA GLN A 29 26.78 -6.89 -0.95
C GLN A 29 26.96 -5.91 0.22
N LEU A 30 26.17 -4.84 0.25
CA LEU A 30 26.16 -3.86 1.33
C LEU A 30 25.19 -4.29 2.43
N THR A 31 25.50 -3.91 3.67
CA THR A 31 24.62 -4.13 4.82
C THR A 31 23.31 -3.37 4.63
N ASN A 32 22.17 -4.04 4.87
CA ASN A 32 20.84 -3.45 4.87
C ASN A 32 20.75 -2.36 5.96
N SER A 33 20.81 -1.09 5.56
CA SER A 33 20.85 0.06 6.47
C SER A 33 19.89 1.16 6.04
N GLY A 34 19.03 1.59 6.96
CA GLY A 34 18.13 2.74 6.80
C GLY A 34 16.95 2.54 5.83
N VAL A 35 16.66 1.32 5.41
CA VAL A 35 15.61 1.02 4.41
C VAL A 35 14.43 0.24 4.97
N ASP A 36 14.48 -0.22 6.22
CA ASP A 36 13.36 -0.88 6.88
C ASP A 36 12.56 0.12 7.72
N PHE A 37 11.23 0.04 7.63
CA PHE A 37 10.31 0.89 8.39
C PHE A 37 9.36 0.06 9.26
N ALA A 38 8.78 0.72 10.26
CA ALA A 38 7.61 0.18 10.96
C ALA A 38 6.40 0.17 10.02
N GLN A 39 5.49 -0.79 10.21
CA GLN A 39 4.22 -0.80 9.48
C GLN A 39 3.30 0.32 9.98
N HIS A 40 2.63 0.98 9.05
CA HIS A 40 1.64 2.01 9.32
C HIS A 40 0.24 1.53 8.90
N ASP A 41 -0.78 1.90 9.67
CA ASP A 41 -2.17 1.60 9.33
C ASP A 41 -2.74 2.64 8.35
N PHE A 42 -2.46 2.44 7.06
CA PHE A 42 -2.96 3.31 5.99
C PHE A 42 -4.49 3.27 5.87
N ALA A 43 -5.14 2.16 6.23
CA ALA A 43 -6.59 2.06 6.20
C ALA A 43 -7.22 2.94 7.28
N ALA A 44 -6.67 2.96 8.50
CA ALA A 44 -7.08 3.87 9.56
C ALA A 44 -6.87 5.33 9.16
N MET A 45 -5.75 5.66 8.51
CA MET A 45 -5.52 7.01 8.00
C MET A 45 -6.60 7.42 6.98
N GLY A 46 -6.90 6.57 5.98
CA GLY A 46 -7.95 6.85 5.00
C GLY A 46 -9.31 7.16 5.64
N LYS A 47 -9.67 6.42 6.70
CA LYS A 47 -10.88 6.66 7.50
C LYS A 47 -10.81 7.97 8.29
N ALA A 48 -9.67 8.25 8.92
CA ALA A 48 -9.47 9.48 9.70
C ALA A 48 -9.58 10.74 8.84
N PHE A 49 -9.20 10.68 7.56
CA PHE A 49 -9.37 11.76 6.58
C PHE A 49 -10.77 11.82 5.94
N GLY A 50 -11.74 11.04 6.44
CA GLY A 50 -13.14 11.09 6.00
C GLY A 50 -13.47 10.28 4.75
N GLY A 51 -12.60 9.33 4.36
CA GLY A 51 -12.83 8.38 3.27
C GLY A 51 -13.00 6.95 3.76
N ASN A 52 -12.91 6.00 2.83
CA ASN A 52 -12.90 4.57 3.15
C ASN A 52 -11.47 4.04 3.30
N GLY A 53 -11.31 2.97 4.07
CA GLY A 53 -10.01 2.35 4.31
C GLY A 53 -10.11 0.83 4.36
N HIS A 54 -9.27 0.15 3.57
CA HIS A 54 -9.15 -1.31 3.52
C HIS A 54 -7.69 -1.71 3.63
N THR A 55 -7.41 -2.76 4.41
CA THR A 55 -6.13 -3.47 4.39
C THR A 55 -6.39 -4.83 3.76
N VAL A 56 -5.56 -5.21 2.78
CA VAL A 56 -5.70 -6.46 2.03
C VAL A 56 -4.35 -7.17 1.95
N HIS A 57 -4.37 -8.49 2.09
CA HIS A 57 -3.21 -9.36 2.05
C HIS A 57 -3.23 -10.30 0.85
N THR A 58 -4.38 -10.43 0.19
CA THR A 58 -4.56 -11.34 -0.94
C THR A 58 -5.11 -10.62 -2.17
N ARG A 59 -4.89 -11.23 -3.35
CA ARG A 59 -5.46 -10.73 -4.61
C ARG A 59 -6.99 -10.73 -4.61
N ASP A 60 -7.58 -11.69 -3.91
CA ASP A 60 -9.04 -11.80 -3.83
C ASP A 60 -9.63 -10.71 -2.93
N GLU A 61 -9.00 -10.44 -1.78
CA GLU A 61 -9.34 -9.29 -0.94
C GLU A 61 -9.17 -7.97 -1.69
N LEU A 62 -8.07 -7.80 -2.45
CA LEU A 62 -7.87 -6.62 -3.29
C LEU A 62 -9.00 -6.46 -4.31
N ARG A 63 -9.42 -7.55 -4.96
CA ARG A 63 -10.53 -7.52 -5.93
C ARG A 63 -11.85 -7.14 -5.27
N VAL A 64 -12.10 -7.63 -4.06
CA VAL A 64 -13.29 -7.27 -3.26
C VAL A 64 -13.25 -5.79 -2.87
N ALA A 65 -12.11 -5.32 -2.35
CA ALA A 65 -11.91 -3.93 -1.95
C ALA A 65 -12.05 -2.97 -3.14
N LEU A 66 -11.51 -3.31 -4.31
CA LEU A 66 -11.66 -2.52 -5.53
C LEU A 66 -13.13 -2.44 -5.99
N LYS A 67 -13.88 -3.55 -5.92
CA LYS A 67 -15.31 -3.56 -6.25
C LYS A 67 -16.13 -2.70 -5.28
N ALA A 68 -15.77 -2.69 -4.00
CA ALA A 68 -16.38 -1.80 -3.01
C ALA A 68 -16.04 -0.33 -3.29
N ALA A 69 -14.76 -0.04 -3.52
CA ALA A 69 -14.25 1.31 -3.78
C ALA A 69 -14.87 1.95 -5.04
N GLN A 70 -15.07 1.18 -6.12
CA GLN A 70 -15.74 1.66 -7.34
C GLN A 70 -17.20 2.09 -7.13
N LYS A 71 -17.86 1.58 -6.08
CA LYS A 71 -19.25 1.92 -5.73
C LYS A 71 -19.32 3.00 -4.65
N ALA A 72 -18.19 3.38 -4.06
CA ALA A 72 -18.15 4.36 -3.00
C ALA A 72 -18.35 5.79 -3.54
N GLN A 73 -19.03 6.62 -2.76
CA GLN A 73 -19.19 8.05 -3.05
C GLN A 73 -18.00 8.88 -2.56
N GLU A 74 -17.18 8.30 -1.68
CA GLU A 74 -16.01 8.92 -1.05
C GLU A 74 -14.73 8.27 -1.55
N PHE A 75 -13.62 8.99 -1.48
CA PHE A 75 -12.32 8.42 -1.79
C PHE A 75 -12.02 7.20 -0.92
N THR A 76 -11.23 6.27 -1.45
CA THR A 76 -10.92 5.01 -0.77
C THR A 76 -9.42 4.77 -0.77
N VAL A 77 -8.86 4.41 0.38
CA VAL A 77 -7.48 3.95 0.54
C VAL A 77 -7.48 2.43 0.70
N ILE A 78 -6.74 1.74 -0.16
CA ILE A 78 -6.54 0.29 -0.11
C ILE A 78 -5.06 0.03 0.13
N ALA A 79 -4.71 -0.41 1.32
CA ALA A 79 -3.38 -0.86 1.70
C ALA A 79 -3.20 -2.33 1.28
N ALA A 80 -2.51 -2.55 0.17
CA ALA A 80 -2.15 -3.87 -0.33
C ALA A 80 -0.82 -4.32 0.28
N VAL A 81 -0.89 -5.15 1.30
CA VAL A 81 0.29 -5.68 1.99
C VAL A 81 0.96 -6.71 1.07
N ILE A 82 2.25 -6.52 0.82
CA ILE A 82 3.08 -7.40 0.04
C ILE A 82 4.27 -7.86 0.89
N GLU A 83 4.73 -9.08 0.65
CA GLU A 83 5.90 -9.62 1.34
C GLU A 83 7.18 -8.87 0.94
N LYS A 84 8.16 -8.83 1.85
CA LYS A 84 9.50 -8.32 1.52
C LYS A 84 10.10 -9.14 0.38
N GLY A 85 10.69 -8.46 -0.60
CA GLY A 85 11.23 -9.12 -1.79
C GLY A 85 10.16 -9.57 -2.80
N ALA A 86 8.88 -9.18 -2.64
CA ALA A 86 7.84 -9.46 -3.64
C ALA A 86 8.15 -8.86 -5.03
N TYR A 87 9.10 -7.95 -5.12
CA TYR A 87 9.61 -7.39 -6.37
C TYR A 87 10.71 -8.22 -7.03
N ASP A 88 11.31 -9.21 -6.34
CA ASP A 88 12.40 -10.02 -6.88
C ASP A 88 11.97 -10.76 -8.16
N GLY A 89 12.72 -10.54 -9.23
CA GLY A 89 12.48 -11.17 -10.54
C GLY A 89 11.24 -10.65 -11.29
N ARG A 90 10.62 -9.56 -10.82
CA ARG A 90 9.45 -8.93 -11.47
C ARG A 90 9.75 -7.54 -12.05
N ILE A 91 10.95 -7.04 -11.85
CA ILE A 91 11.50 -5.76 -12.33
C ILE A 91 12.98 -5.90 -12.69
#